data_AF-A0A6G0W1C9-F1
#
_entry.id   AF-A0A6G0W1C9-F1
#
_cell.length_a   1.000
_cell.length_b   1.000
_cell.length_c   1.000
_cell.angle_alpha   90.00
_cell.angle_beta   90.00
_cell.angle_gamma   90.00
#
_symmetry.space_group_name_H-M   'P 1'
#
loop_
_entity.id
_entity.type
_entity.pdbx_description
1 polymer ?
#
loop_
_entity_poly.entity_id
_entity_poly.type
_entity_poly.pdbx_seq_one_letter_code
_entity_poly.pdbx_strand_id
1 'polypeptide(L)'
;MWVAYLSDKVWNDLSKYFDYKMSSAALHIFIKSNRANILEILGLYKKEEPKKHVHDLSSDNIMSSSSYNTSDDNDDKLPIKKLVMTLSPEEWETIKPKNIVYKFNKSVRTYMTLPKGEWSHIIAEHFWELTHLQCCLTFKRAKVYPEGQFYVLIFGRCKICKSNFKGVIHHEPSSNSRVLIDCSYVGNFNIPHDTPKKRRMTTGIKKKIINDLINIGKSSEYFREEEALRLMKKE
;
A
#
# COMPACT_ATOMS: atom_id res chain seq x y z
N MET A 1 -3.66 -26.14 -20.47
CA MET A 1 -4.75 -26.52 -19.54
C MET A 1 -5.90 -25.55 -19.75
N TRP A 2 -7.11 -26.01 -20.11
CA TRP A 2 -8.23 -25.13 -20.48
C TRP A 2 -9.24 -25.06 -19.33
N VAL A 3 -9.12 -24.05 -18.47
CA VAL A 3 -10.21 -23.65 -17.57
C VAL A 3 -11.19 -22.79 -18.38
N ALA A 4 -12.50 -23.02 -18.22
CA ALA A 4 -13.53 -22.27 -18.92
C ALA A 4 -13.36 -20.75 -18.70
N TYR A 5 -13.60 -19.95 -19.75
CA TYR A 5 -13.48 -18.49 -19.67
C TYR A 5 -14.46 -17.91 -18.65
N LEU A 6 -14.12 -16.76 -18.04
CA LEU A 6 -14.94 -16.08 -17.04
C LEU A 6 -16.39 -15.83 -17.49
N SER A 7 -16.62 -15.66 -18.80
CA SER A 7 -17.93 -15.41 -19.40
C SER A 7 -18.74 -16.68 -19.68
N ASP A 8 -18.22 -17.86 -19.35
CA ASP A 8 -18.89 -19.13 -19.61
C ASP A 8 -20.08 -19.33 -18.66
N LYS A 9 -21.17 -19.90 -19.18
CA LYS A 9 -22.41 -20.17 -18.44
C LYS A 9 -22.19 -21.11 -17.25
N VAL A 10 -21.17 -21.97 -17.36
CA VAL A 10 -20.74 -22.92 -16.33
C VAL A 10 -20.57 -22.25 -14.96
N TRP A 11 -20.05 -21.01 -14.92
CA TRP A 11 -19.83 -20.31 -13.64
C TRP A 11 -21.12 -19.81 -12.99
N ASN A 12 -22.12 -19.45 -13.79
CA ASN A 12 -23.43 -19.07 -13.28
C ASN A 12 -24.22 -20.28 -12.79
N ASP A 13 -24.09 -21.43 -13.48
CA ASP A 13 -24.72 -22.67 -13.07
C ASP A 13 -24.12 -23.20 -11.75
N LEU A 14 -22.80 -23.11 -11.59
CA LEU A 14 -22.12 -23.42 -10.33
C LEU A 14 -22.52 -22.46 -9.21
N SER A 15 -22.62 -21.16 -9.50
CA SER A 15 -23.08 -20.17 -8.52
C SER A 15 -24.50 -20.47 -8.04
N LYS A 16 -25.40 -20.84 -8.95
CA LYS A 16 -26.76 -21.27 -8.64
C LYS A 16 -26.79 -22.56 -7.80
N TYR A 17 -25.92 -23.52 -8.09
CA TYR A 17 -25.79 -24.76 -7.31
C TYR A 17 -25.37 -24.50 -5.85
N PHE A 18 -24.57 -23.46 -5.61
CA PHE A 18 -24.16 -23.04 -4.26
C PHE A 18 -25.09 -21.99 -3.62
N ASP A 19 -26.36 -21.92 -4.04
CA ASP A 19 -27.36 -20.93 -3.56
C ASP A 19 -26.85 -19.48 -3.62
N TYR A 20 -26.06 -19.14 -4.64
CA TYR A 20 -25.45 -17.82 -4.81
C TYR A 20 -24.55 -17.36 -3.64
N LYS A 21 -24.15 -18.27 -2.74
CA LYS A 21 -23.20 -17.96 -1.65
C LYS A 21 -21.83 -17.53 -2.19
N MET A 22 -21.51 -17.92 -3.43
CA MET A 22 -20.32 -17.49 -4.15
C MET A 22 -20.69 -16.99 -5.54
N SER A 23 -20.12 -15.84 -5.93
CA SER A 23 -20.33 -15.29 -7.26
C SER A 23 -19.59 -16.12 -8.33
N SER A 24 -20.13 -16.15 -9.54
CA SER A 24 -19.53 -16.80 -10.71
C SER A 24 -18.09 -16.33 -10.96
N ALA A 25 -17.83 -15.04 -10.78
CA ALA A 25 -16.48 -14.47 -10.89
C ALA A 25 -15.53 -14.98 -9.80
N ALA A 26 -16.00 -15.14 -8.57
CA ALA A 26 -15.19 -15.71 -7.49
C ALA A 26 -14.82 -17.17 -7.81
N LEU A 27 -15.79 -17.99 -8.21
CA LEU A 27 -15.59 -19.41 -8.54
C LEU A 27 -14.53 -19.60 -9.64
N HIS A 28 -14.59 -18.81 -10.71
CA HIS A 28 -13.57 -18.82 -11.76
C HIS A 28 -12.17 -18.49 -11.21
N ILE A 29 -12.04 -17.49 -10.33
CA ILE A 29 -10.74 -17.13 -9.72
C ILE A 29 -10.24 -18.26 -8.80
N PHE A 30 -11.10 -18.86 -7.98
CA PHE A 30 -10.72 -19.95 -7.08
C PHE A 30 -10.16 -21.16 -7.83
N ILE A 31 -10.82 -21.56 -8.92
CA ILE A 31 -10.42 -22.70 -9.74
C ILE A 31 -9.19 -22.36 -10.60
N LYS A 32 -9.15 -21.18 -11.21
CA LYS A 32 -7.98 -20.73 -12.00
C LYS A 32 -6.71 -20.62 -11.15
N SER A 33 -6.84 -20.12 -9.93
CA SER A 33 -5.71 -19.99 -8.99
C SER A 33 -5.39 -21.27 -8.23
N ASN A 34 -6.04 -22.40 -8.56
CA ASN A 34 -5.90 -23.69 -7.88
C ASN A 34 -5.94 -23.59 -6.34
N ARG A 35 -6.82 -22.73 -5.80
CA ARG A 35 -6.92 -22.58 -4.35
C ARG A 35 -7.50 -23.87 -3.77
N ALA A 36 -6.92 -24.35 -2.67
CA ALA A 36 -7.29 -25.62 -2.04
C ALA A 36 -7.17 -26.85 -2.96
N ASN A 37 -6.28 -26.81 -3.96
CA ASN A 37 -6.01 -27.92 -4.88
C ASN A 37 -7.26 -28.45 -5.61
N ILE A 38 -8.23 -27.57 -5.88
CA ILE A 38 -9.50 -27.94 -6.54
C ILE A 38 -9.24 -28.60 -7.90
N LEU A 39 -8.19 -28.21 -8.63
CA LEU A 39 -7.86 -28.84 -9.91
C LEU A 39 -7.36 -30.29 -9.76
N GLU A 40 -6.76 -30.64 -8.61
CA GLU A 40 -6.36 -32.01 -8.28
C GLU A 40 -7.59 -32.85 -7.92
N ILE A 41 -8.50 -32.30 -7.12
CA ILE A 41 -9.76 -32.95 -6.72
C ILE A 41 -10.64 -33.22 -7.95
N LEU A 42 -10.69 -32.30 -8.90
CA LEU A 42 -11.48 -32.45 -10.14
C LEU A 42 -10.80 -33.37 -11.17
N GLY A 43 -9.61 -33.93 -10.89
CA GLY A 43 -8.89 -34.80 -11.82
C GLY A 43 -8.40 -34.10 -13.09
N LEU A 44 -8.42 -32.76 -13.12
CA LEU A 44 -8.01 -31.95 -14.27
C LEU A 44 -6.49 -31.72 -14.30
N TYR A 45 -5.79 -32.09 -13.22
CA TYR A 45 -4.35 -31.95 -13.09
C TYR A 45 -3.60 -33.08 -13.81
N LYS A 46 -2.97 -32.77 -14.95
CA LYS A 46 -1.91 -33.61 -15.53
C LYS A 46 -0.56 -33.12 -14.99
N LYS A 47 0.18 -34.01 -14.34
CA LYS A 47 1.54 -33.77 -13.86
C LYS A 47 2.46 -33.63 -15.07
N GLU A 48 2.76 -32.41 -15.50
CA GLU A 48 3.86 -32.15 -16.44
C GLU A 48 5.18 -32.12 -15.66
N GLU A 49 6.18 -32.84 -16.15
CA GLU A 49 7.53 -32.88 -15.60
C GLU A 49 8.24 -31.51 -15.63
N PRO A 50 9.18 -31.24 -14.71
CA PRO A 50 9.66 -29.89 -14.45
C PRO A 50 10.55 -29.37 -15.58
N LYS A 51 10.06 -28.38 -16.33
CA LYS A 51 10.93 -27.52 -17.14
C LYS A 51 11.51 -26.43 -16.25
N LYS A 52 12.84 -26.28 -16.34
CA LYS A 52 13.74 -25.40 -15.59
C LYS A 52 13.13 -24.02 -15.28
N HIS A 53 13.17 -23.64 -14.00
CA HIS A 53 12.76 -22.35 -13.48
C HIS A 53 13.50 -21.18 -14.16
N VAL A 54 12.75 -20.36 -14.90
CA VAL A 54 13.04 -18.93 -15.04
C VAL A 54 12.11 -18.23 -14.04
N HIS A 55 12.68 -17.44 -13.13
CA HIS A 55 11.94 -16.73 -12.10
C HIS A 55 10.96 -15.73 -12.70
N ASP A 56 9.68 -16.11 -12.79
CA ASP A 56 8.56 -15.23 -13.07
C ASP A 56 7.92 -14.83 -11.74
N LEU A 57 8.17 -13.58 -11.31
CA LEU A 57 7.50 -12.95 -10.18
C LEU A 57 6.11 -12.48 -10.66
N SER A 58 5.12 -13.37 -10.63
CA SER A 58 3.72 -13.02 -10.85
C SER A 58 3.22 -12.11 -9.72
N SER A 59 3.22 -10.81 -9.99
CA SER A 59 2.57 -9.78 -9.18
C SER A 59 1.08 -9.71 -9.55
N ASP A 60 0.27 -10.57 -8.96
CA ASP A 60 -1.20 -10.43 -9.01
C ASP A 60 -1.66 -9.34 -8.05
N ASN A 61 -1.45 -8.08 -8.43
CA ASN A 61 -2.24 -6.97 -7.92
C ASN A 61 -3.39 -6.72 -8.90
N ILE A 62 -4.51 -7.41 -8.69
CA ILE A 62 -5.79 -7.05 -9.30
C ILE A 62 -6.19 -5.70 -8.69
N MET A 63 -5.73 -4.62 -9.33
CA MET A 63 -6.18 -3.27 -9.06
C MET A 63 -7.53 -3.10 -9.75
N SER A 64 -8.62 -3.33 -8.99
CA SER A 64 -9.95 -2.87 -9.38
C SER A 64 -9.87 -1.37 -9.66
N SER A 65 -10.03 -0.99 -10.92
CA SER A 65 -10.20 0.38 -11.38
C SER A 65 -11.64 0.82 -11.11
N SER A 66 -11.99 1.04 -9.86
CA SER A 66 -13.13 1.87 -9.55
C SER A 66 -12.69 3.32 -9.67
N SER A 67 -13.22 3.99 -10.69
CA SER A 67 -13.17 5.44 -10.86
C SER A 67 -13.92 6.11 -9.72
N TYR A 68 -13.23 6.34 -8.61
CA TYR A 68 -13.72 7.23 -7.57
C TYR A 68 -13.44 8.65 -8.04
N ASN A 69 -14.44 9.22 -8.72
CA ASN A 69 -14.62 10.66 -8.73
C ASN A 69 -14.69 11.09 -7.26
N THR A 70 -13.72 11.90 -6.83
CA THR A 70 -13.86 12.67 -5.60
C THR A 70 -14.85 13.78 -5.89
N SER A 71 -16.12 13.44 -5.74
CA SER A 71 -17.25 14.36 -5.66
C SER A 71 -18.28 13.69 -4.78
N ASP A 72 -17.90 13.53 -3.50
CA ASP A 72 -18.86 13.33 -2.43
C ASP A 72 -18.76 14.60 -1.57
N ASP A 73 -19.43 15.64 -2.07
CA ASP A 73 -19.53 16.97 -1.50
C ASP A 73 -20.38 16.93 -0.21
N ASN A 74 -19.77 16.44 0.87
CA ASN A 74 -20.25 16.64 2.24
C ASN A 74 -19.09 16.76 3.25
N ASP A 75 -17.91 17.24 2.81
CA ASP A 75 -16.76 17.48 3.70
C ASP A 75 -16.79 18.89 4.35
N ASP A 76 -17.68 19.79 3.95
CA ASP A 76 -17.72 21.20 4.41
C ASP A 76 -18.03 21.38 5.91
N LYS A 77 -18.44 20.32 6.62
CA LYS A 77 -18.73 20.37 8.07
C LYS A 77 -17.73 19.61 8.93
N LEU A 78 -16.78 18.90 8.35
CA LEU A 78 -15.84 18.08 9.11
C LEU A 78 -14.62 18.90 9.55
N PRO A 79 -14.05 18.64 10.74
CA PRO A 79 -12.89 19.38 11.21
C PRO A 79 -11.69 19.09 10.30
N ILE A 80 -10.94 20.16 10.00
CA ILE A 80 -9.76 20.12 9.13
C ILE A 80 -8.54 20.52 9.97
N LYS A 81 -7.55 19.62 10.06
CA LYS A 81 -6.24 19.93 10.61
C LYS A 81 -5.27 20.17 9.45
N LYS A 82 -4.79 21.41 9.31
CA LYS A 82 -3.70 21.75 8.39
C LYS A 82 -2.38 21.64 9.15
N LEU A 83 -1.39 21.01 8.55
CA LEU A 83 -0.06 20.81 9.12
C LEU A 83 0.98 20.82 8.01
N VAL A 84 2.18 21.31 8.32
CA VAL A 84 3.31 21.33 7.39
C VAL A 84 4.35 20.36 7.93
N MET A 85 4.58 19.26 7.21
CA MET A 85 5.67 18.33 7.51
C MET A 85 6.94 18.80 6.83
N THR A 86 8.07 18.72 7.55
CA THR A 86 9.39 19.06 7.00
C THR A 86 10.24 17.80 6.99
N LEU A 87 10.68 17.37 5.82
CA LEU A 87 11.63 16.27 5.68
C LEU A 87 13.05 16.80 5.55
N SER A 88 13.99 16.09 6.17
CA SER A 88 15.41 16.34 5.97
C SER A 88 15.84 15.96 4.53
N PRO A 89 16.98 16.49 4.04
CA PRO A 89 17.51 16.10 2.75
C PRO A 89 17.78 14.59 2.65
N GLU A 90 18.26 13.96 3.73
CA GLU A 90 18.55 12.52 3.78
C GLU A 90 17.29 11.66 3.69
N GLU A 91 16.22 12.08 4.39
CA GLU A 91 14.91 11.43 4.32
C GLU A 91 14.32 11.57 2.91
N TRP A 92 14.44 12.75 2.31
CA TRP A 92 14.00 12.99 0.95
C TRP A 92 14.74 12.11 -0.06
N GLU A 93 16.06 12.01 0.04
CA GLU A 93 16.87 11.15 -0.82
C GLU A 93 16.44 9.68 -0.78
N THR A 94 15.95 9.22 0.36
CA THR A 94 15.38 7.87 0.51
C THR A 94 14.07 7.71 -0.25
N ILE A 95 13.20 8.73 -0.23
CA ILE A 95 11.83 8.63 -0.74
C ILE A 95 11.62 9.29 -2.09
N LYS A 96 12.62 9.97 -2.66
CA LYS A 96 12.50 10.73 -3.90
C LYS A 96 11.93 9.88 -5.03
N PRO A 97 11.12 10.46 -5.93
CA PRO A 97 10.56 9.72 -7.05
C PRO A 97 11.62 9.03 -7.90
N LYS A 98 11.35 7.78 -8.30
CA LYS A 98 12.20 6.99 -9.20
C LYS A 98 11.40 6.59 -10.44
N ASN A 99 12.08 6.55 -11.58
CA ASN A 99 11.49 6.06 -12.83
C ASN A 99 11.42 4.54 -12.80
N ILE A 100 10.19 4.01 -12.83
CA ILE A 100 9.94 2.57 -12.91
C ILE A 100 9.43 2.26 -14.31
N VAL A 101 10.12 1.36 -14.99
CA VAL A 101 9.75 0.87 -16.31
C VAL A 101 8.81 -0.33 -16.16
N TYR A 102 7.59 -0.20 -16.66
CA TYR A 102 6.63 -1.30 -16.75
C TYR A 102 6.58 -1.79 -18.19
N LYS A 103 6.83 -3.09 -18.36
CA LYS A 103 6.64 -3.78 -19.65
C LYS A 103 5.24 -4.37 -19.67
N PHE A 104 4.42 -3.94 -20.62
CA PHE A 104 3.12 -4.56 -20.86
C PHE A 104 3.03 -4.97 -22.32
N ASN A 105 3.00 -6.28 -22.55
CA ASN A 105 3.02 -6.91 -23.87
C ASN A 105 4.15 -6.34 -24.76
N LYS A 106 3.77 -5.50 -25.74
CA LYS A 106 4.66 -4.89 -26.74
C LYS A 106 5.04 -3.43 -26.45
N SER A 107 4.55 -2.86 -25.34
CA SER A 107 4.77 -1.46 -25.00
C SER A 107 5.54 -1.33 -23.69
N VAL A 108 6.48 -0.40 -23.69
CA VAL A 108 7.26 -0.03 -22.51
C VAL A 108 6.73 1.32 -22.05
N ARG A 109 6.24 1.40 -20.82
CA ARG A 109 5.81 2.66 -20.20
C ARG A 109 6.63 2.92 -18.96
N THR A 110 7.21 4.11 -18.90
CA THR A 110 7.96 4.58 -17.74
C THR A 110 7.07 5.50 -16.91
N TYR A 111 6.93 5.20 -15.62
CA TYR A 111 6.21 6.06 -14.69
C TYR A 111 7.15 6.50 -13.58
N MET A 112 7.11 7.80 -13.27
CA MET A 112 7.78 8.35 -12.11
C MET A 112 6.92 8.08 -10.86
N THR A 113 7.47 7.35 -9.89
CA THR A 113 6.72 6.94 -8.69
C THR A 113 7.61 6.94 -7.45
N LEU A 114 7.02 7.19 -6.27
CA LEU A 114 7.75 7.04 -5.01
C LEU A 114 8.11 5.57 -4.76
N PRO A 115 9.26 5.27 -4.14
CA PRO A 115 9.76 3.91 -3.92
C PRO A 115 8.82 3.11 -3.01
N LYS A 116 8.28 2.01 -3.54
CA LYS A 116 7.27 1.19 -2.85
C LYS A 116 7.81 0.65 -1.52
N GLY A 117 7.08 0.91 -0.44
CA GLY A 117 7.38 0.38 0.89
C GLY A 117 8.38 1.19 1.70
N GLU A 118 8.95 2.26 1.12
CA GLU A 118 9.91 3.15 1.78
C GLU A 118 9.30 4.50 2.14
N TRP A 119 8.50 5.15 1.29
CA TRP A 119 8.02 6.49 1.63
C TRP A 119 6.97 6.54 2.76
N SER A 120 6.11 5.53 2.88
CA SER A 120 4.95 5.60 3.76
C SER A 120 5.27 5.56 5.25
N HIS A 121 6.43 5.04 5.64
CA HIS A 121 6.83 5.00 7.06
C HIS A 121 7.32 6.36 7.55
N ILE A 122 8.14 7.04 6.75
CA ILE A 122 8.64 8.39 7.03
C ILE A 122 7.46 9.34 7.20
N ILE A 123 6.51 9.32 6.25
CA ILE A 123 5.31 10.16 6.35
C ILE A 123 4.44 9.83 7.57
N ALA A 124 4.32 8.55 7.95
CA ALA A 124 3.58 8.18 9.15
C ALA A 124 4.24 8.65 10.45
N GLU A 125 5.57 8.62 10.50
CA GLU A 125 6.36 9.03 11.67
C GLU A 125 6.26 10.53 11.88
N HIS A 126 6.54 11.33 10.85
CA HIS A 126 6.37 12.78 10.88
C HIS A 126 4.93 13.20 11.20
N PHE A 127 3.93 12.50 10.66
CA PHE A 127 2.54 12.77 11.00
C PHE A 127 2.26 12.55 12.49
N TRP A 128 2.78 11.48 13.07
CA TRP A 128 2.63 11.22 14.49
C TRP A 128 3.33 12.29 15.33
N GLU A 129 4.57 12.65 15.00
CA GLU A 129 5.34 13.66 15.74
C GLU A 129 4.66 15.03 15.74
N LEU A 130 4.00 15.41 14.64
CA LEU A 130 3.31 16.69 14.58
C LEU A 130 1.93 16.70 15.23
N THR A 131 1.25 15.54 15.29
CA THR A 131 -0.16 15.50 15.68
C THR A 131 -0.43 14.79 16.98
N HIS A 132 0.43 13.84 17.36
CA HIS A 132 0.25 12.90 18.47
C HIS A 132 -1.12 12.19 18.44
N LEU A 133 -1.77 12.14 17.27
CA LEU A 133 -3.07 11.52 17.10
C LEU A 133 -2.93 10.01 17.00
N GLN A 134 -3.75 9.25 17.72
CA GLN A 134 -3.77 7.78 17.73
C GLN A 134 -4.22 7.14 16.39
N CYS A 135 -4.27 7.95 15.33
CA CYS A 135 -4.71 7.57 14.00
C CYS A 135 -3.76 6.58 13.33
N CYS A 136 -4.32 5.41 12.98
CA CYS A 136 -3.63 4.39 12.21
C CYS A 136 -3.76 4.66 10.71
N LEU A 137 -2.91 5.55 10.19
CA LEU A 137 -2.92 5.91 8.77
C LEU A 137 -2.55 4.73 7.87
N THR A 138 -3.32 4.55 6.80
CA THR A 138 -3.02 3.64 5.70
C THR A 138 -2.95 4.44 4.42
N PHE A 139 -1.75 4.53 3.85
CA PHE A 139 -1.53 5.23 2.59
C PHE A 139 -2.00 4.36 1.43
N LYS A 140 -2.93 4.90 0.63
CA LYS A 140 -3.51 4.21 -0.52
C LYS A 140 -2.67 4.40 -1.76
N ARG A 141 -2.20 5.63 -1.99
CA ARG A 141 -1.43 5.99 -3.19
C ARG A 141 -0.60 7.25 -2.97
N ALA A 142 0.49 7.33 -3.71
CA ALA A 142 1.20 8.57 -3.99
C ALA A 142 1.29 8.72 -5.51
N LYS A 143 0.97 9.91 -6.02
CA LYS A 143 1.06 10.27 -7.43
C LYS A 143 2.13 11.33 -7.58
N VAL A 144 2.93 11.23 -8.64
CA VAL A 144 3.99 12.19 -8.96
C VAL A 144 3.65 12.83 -10.30
N TYR A 145 3.74 14.14 -10.36
CA TYR A 145 3.48 14.93 -11.57
C TYR A 145 4.66 15.88 -11.79
N PRO A 146 5.69 15.47 -12.55
CA PRO A 146 6.88 16.30 -12.77
C PRO A 146 6.55 17.69 -13.34
N GLU A 147 5.56 17.77 -14.23
CA GLU A 147 5.13 19.02 -14.90
C GLU A 147 3.75 19.51 -14.41
N GLY A 148 3.27 18.98 -13.28
CA GLY A 148 1.95 19.33 -12.75
C GLY A 148 1.97 20.55 -11.82
N GLN A 149 0.78 21.03 -11.44
CA GLN A 149 0.61 22.06 -10.40
C GLN A 149 1.16 21.60 -9.04
N PHE A 150 1.16 20.29 -8.79
CA PHE A 150 1.71 19.69 -7.58
C PHE A 150 2.68 18.59 -7.98
N TYR A 151 3.93 18.68 -7.53
CA TYR A 151 4.96 17.68 -7.80
C TYR A 151 4.61 16.30 -7.24
N VAL A 152 4.16 16.20 -5.98
CA VAL A 152 3.72 14.93 -5.37
C VAL A 152 2.41 15.11 -4.61
N LEU A 153 1.49 14.16 -4.81
CA LEU A 153 0.24 14.04 -4.05
C LEU A 153 0.15 12.70 -3.33
N ILE A 154 0.08 12.76 -2.01
CA ILE A 154 -0.02 11.61 -1.12
C ILE A 154 -1.44 11.52 -0.56
N PHE A 155 -2.02 10.32 -0.60
CA PHE A 155 -3.36 10.06 -0.05
C PHE A 155 -3.32 8.92 0.95
N GLY A 156 -3.86 9.18 2.14
CA GLY A 156 -4.02 8.21 3.21
C GLY A 156 -5.41 8.25 3.83
N ARG A 157 -5.75 7.20 4.57
CA ARG A 157 -6.99 7.13 5.36
C ARG A 157 -6.72 6.43 6.68
N CYS A 158 -7.28 6.94 7.77
CA CYS A 158 -7.26 6.22 9.04
C CYS A 158 -8.17 4.99 8.98
N LYS A 159 -7.70 3.85 9.50
CA LYS A 159 -8.50 2.63 9.54
C LYS A 159 -9.67 2.69 10.53
N ILE A 160 -9.52 3.48 11.60
CA ILE A 160 -10.46 3.55 12.73
C ILE A 160 -11.44 4.70 12.49
N CYS A 161 -11.02 5.96 12.67
CA CYS A 161 -11.89 7.13 12.52
C CYS A 161 -12.24 7.51 11.06
N LYS A 162 -11.70 6.78 10.08
CA LYS A 162 -11.94 6.98 8.64
C LYS A 162 -11.53 8.34 8.06
N SER A 163 -10.93 9.23 8.85
CA SER A 163 -10.41 10.52 8.40
C SER A 163 -9.41 10.37 7.25
N ASN A 164 -9.46 11.34 6.34
CA ASN A 164 -8.68 11.39 5.12
C ASN A 164 -7.44 12.25 5.32
N PHE A 165 -6.29 11.71 4.94
CA PHE A 165 -5.02 12.42 4.91
C PHE A 165 -4.67 12.73 3.45
N LYS A 166 -4.34 14.00 3.19
CA LYS A 166 -3.79 14.47 1.92
C LYS A 166 -2.50 15.21 2.21
N GLY A 167 -1.41 14.80 1.56
CA GLY A 167 -0.13 15.51 1.60
C GLY A 167 0.23 16.00 0.19
N VAL A 168 0.76 17.20 0.10
CA VAL A 168 1.07 17.88 -1.16
C VAL A 168 2.49 18.43 -1.11
N ILE A 169 3.29 18.11 -2.13
CA ILE A 169 4.55 18.78 -2.41
C ILE A 169 4.30 19.62 -3.66
N HIS A 170 4.42 20.94 -3.53
CA HIS A 170 4.10 21.87 -4.60
C HIS A 170 5.11 21.80 -5.74
N HIS A 171 6.40 21.92 -5.42
CA HIS A 171 7.48 21.97 -6.39
C HIS A 171 8.54 20.91 -6.10
N GLU A 172 9.26 20.51 -7.13
CA GLU A 172 10.42 19.64 -6.96
C GLU A 172 11.45 20.31 -6.04
N PRO A 173 11.85 19.66 -4.94
CA PRO A 173 12.84 20.23 -4.04
C PRO A 173 14.21 20.32 -4.71
N SER A 174 14.95 21.40 -4.48
CA SER A 174 16.32 21.50 -4.95
C SER A 174 17.23 20.50 -4.22
N SER A 175 18.31 20.08 -4.87
CA SER A 175 19.34 19.24 -4.25
C SER A 175 19.78 19.82 -2.91
N ASN A 176 19.81 18.98 -1.87
CA ASN A 176 20.15 19.33 -0.48
C ASN A 176 19.20 20.29 0.26
N SER A 177 18.03 20.62 -0.30
CA SER A 177 17.02 21.40 0.43
C SER A 177 16.14 20.53 1.32
N ARG A 178 15.57 21.15 2.36
CA ARG A 178 14.49 20.54 3.14
C ARG A 178 13.22 20.54 2.33
N VAL A 179 12.42 19.49 2.48
CA VAL A 179 11.18 19.32 1.73
C VAL A 179 10.00 19.64 2.61
N LEU A 180 9.17 20.58 2.16
CA LEU A 180 7.92 20.93 2.82
C LEU A 180 6.77 20.14 2.18
N ILE A 181 5.99 19.48 3.03
CA ILE A 181 4.80 18.75 2.64
C ILE A 181 3.60 19.39 3.33
N ASP A 182 2.79 20.08 2.54
CA ASP A 182 1.56 20.69 2.99
C ASP A 182 0.49 19.60 3.14
N CYS A 183 0.01 19.43 4.36
CA CYS A 183 -0.86 18.33 4.70
C CYS A 183 -2.19 18.82 5.24
N SER A 184 -3.27 18.21 4.75
CA SER A 184 -4.60 18.36 5.30
C SER A 184 -5.11 17.02 5.81
N TYR A 185 -5.62 17.05 7.04
CA TYR A 185 -6.25 15.90 7.67
C TYR A 185 -7.71 16.25 8.00
N VAL A 186 -8.64 15.62 7.30
CA VAL A 186 -10.07 15.93 7.33
C VAL A 186 -10.84 14.75 7.88
N GLY A 187 -11.71 14.97 8.85
CA GLY A 187 -12.65 13.97 9.35
C GLY A 187 -12.68 13.87 10.87
N ASN A 188 -13.33 12.83 11.40
CA ASN A 188 -13.61 12.69 12.83
C ASN A 188 -12.40 12.19 13.65
N PHE A 189 -11.25 12.84 13.53
CA PHE A 189 -10.01 12.42 14.19
C PHE A 189 -10.00 12.63 15.71
N ASN A 190 -10.98 13.36 16.25
CA ASN A 190 -11.17 13.56 17.69
C ASN A 190 -11.83 12.36 18.39
N ILE A 191 -12.34 11.38 17.63
CA ILE A 191 -12.94 10.17 18.22
C ILE A 191 -11.82 9.32 18.85
N PRO A 192 -11.99 8.87 20.10
CA PRO A 192 -11.02 7.98 20.74
C PRO A 192 -10.85 6.70 19.94
N HIS A 193 -9.61 6.23 19.85
CA HIS A 193 -9.31 5.00 19.16
C HIS A 193 -9.41 3.84 20.16
N ASP A 194 -10.65 3.40 20.44
CA ASP A 194 -10.99 2.42 21.50
C ASP A 194 -10.21 1.10 21.42
N THR A 195 -9.66 0.78 20.26
CA THR A 195 -8.70 -0.31 20.10
C THR A 195 -7.34 0.24 19.68
N PRO A 196 -6.32 0.19 20.56
CA PRO A 196 -4.96 0.58 20.19
C PRO A 196 -4.42 -0.43 19.17
N LYS A 197 -4.63 -0.13 17.90
CA LYS A 197 -4.03 -0.93 16.82
C LYS A 197 -2.56 -0.55 16.72
N LYS A 198 -1.69 -1.53 16.91
CA LYS A 198 -0.25 -1.37 16.69
C LYS A 198 -0.02 -0.81 15.29
N ARG A 199 0.84 0.20 15.18
CA ARG A 199 1.24 0.74 13.87
C ARG A 199 1.88 -0.39 13.06
N ARG A 200 1.51 -0.46 11.78
CA ARG A 200 2.02 -1.53 10.92
C ARG A 200 3.48 -1.24 10.61
N MET A 201 4.37 -2.18 10.93
CA MET A 201 5.71 -2.17 10.35
C MET A 201 5.60 -2.29 8.84
N THR A 202 6.09 -1.27 8.16
CA THR A 202 6.14 -1.15 6.70
C THR A 202 7.20 -2.06 6.12
N THR A 203 7.03 -2.46 4.86
CA THR A 203 7.87 -3.48 4.21
C THR A 203 9.35 -3.10 4.16
N GLY A 204 9.70 -1.80 4.01
CA GLY A 204 11.10 -1.35 4.02
C GLY A 204 11.81 -1.62 5.35
N ILE A 205 11.18 -1.22 6.46
CA ILE A 205 11.70 -1.45 7.82
C ILE A 205 11.84 -2.96 8.10
N LYS A 206 10.83 -3.76 7.71
CA LYS A 206 10.88 -5.23 7.84
C LYS A 206 12.10 -5.83 7.16
N LYS A 207 12.42 -5.39 5.94
CA LYS A 207 13.58 -5.88 5.19
C LYS A 207 14.89 -5.53 5.90
N LYS A 208 15.03 -4.29 6.40
CA LYS A 208 16.21 -3.87 7.17
C LYS A 208 16.42 -4.76 8.39
N ILE A 209 15.37 -4.96 9.20
CA ILE A 209 15.46 -5.79 10.41
C ILE A 209 15.78 -7.25 10.09
N ILE A 210 15.17 -7.83 9.06
CA ILE A 210 15.50 -9.19 8.61
C ILE A 210 16.97 -9.28 8.19
N ASN A 211 17.47 -8.28 7.48
CA ASN A 211 18.86 -8.23 7.07
C ASN A 211 19.81 -8.11 8.27
N ASP A 212 19.45 -7.33 9.28
CA ASP A 212 20.24 -7.17 10.52
C ASP A 212 20.23 -8.45 11.37
N LEU A 213 19.08 -9.15 11.42
CA LEU A 213 18.97 -10.47 12.05
C LEU A 213 19.91 -11.49 11.40
N ILE A 214 19.99 -11.51 10.06
CA ILE A 214 20.77 -12.49 9.30
C ILE A 214 22.26 -12.15 9.30
N ASN A 215 22.63 -10.89 9.06
CA ASN A 215 24.02 -10.51 8.82
C ASN A 215 24.77 -10.07 10.08
N ILE A 216 24.07 -9.47 11.05
CA ILE A 216 24.67 -8.90 12.27
C ILE A 216 24.40 -9.83 13.47
N GLY A 217 23.41 -10.72 13.37
CA GLY A 217 23.02 -11.61 14.46
C GLY A 217 22.25 -10.90 15.58
N LYS A 218 21.73 -9.70 15.33
CA LYS A 218 20.91 -8.97 16.32
C LYS A 218 19.63 -9.76 16.59
N SER A 219 19.29 -10.01 17.85
CA SER A 219 18.03 -10.71 18.20
C SER A 219 16.81 -9.82 17.96
N SER A 220 15.64 -10.44 17.79
CA SER A 220 14.39 -9.70 17.63
C SER A 220 13.96 -8.93 18.89
N GLU A 221 14.50 -9.32 20.05
CA GLU A 221 14.27 -8.68 21.35
C GLU A 221 15.04 -7.36 21.43
N TYR A 222 16.32 -7.37 21.02
CA TYR A 222 17.15 -6.17 20.97
C TYR A 222 16.53 -5.06 20.10
N PHE A 223 15.91 -5.42 18.97
CA PHE A 223 15.18 -4.46 18.14
C PHE A 223 13.95 -3.87 18.86
N ARG A 224 13.22 -4.68 19.62
CA ARG A 224 12.06 -4.20 20.40
C ARG A 224 12.48 -3.26 21.51
N GLU A 225 13.61 -3.55 22.16
CA GLU A 225 14.20 -2.70 23.20
C GLU A 225 14.68 -1.36 22.62
N GLU A 226 15.41 -1.35 21.49
CA GLU A 226 15.82 -0.11 20.83
C GLU A 226 14.63 0.76 20.42
N GLU A 227 13.59 0.17 19.82
CA GLU A 227 12.37 0.92 19.47
C GLU A 227 11.62 1.43 20.72
N ALA A 228 11.55 0.63 21.79
CA ALA A 228 10.93 1.07 23.04
C ALA A 228 11.70 2.25 23.67
N LEU A 229 13.03 2.17 23.72
CA LEU A 229 13.89 3.26 24.19
C LEU A 229 13.75 4.51 23.32
N ARG A 230 13.64 4.36 22.00
CA ARG A 230 13.42 5.48 21.07
C ARG A 230 12.08 6.18 21.32
N LEU A 231 11.04 5.41 21.63
CA LEU A 231 9.71 5.96 21.96
C LEU A 231 9.70 6.62 23.34
N MET A 232 10.33 6.02 24.35
CA MET A 232 10.43 6.58 25.71
C MET A 232 11.24 7.89 25.77
N LYS A 233 12.23 8.06 24.90
CA LYS A 233 13.01 9.32 24.81
C LYS A 233 12.26 10.48 24.16
N LYS A 234 11.12 10.23 23.52
CA LYS A 234 10.31 11.22 22.79
C LYS A 234 9.08 11.68 23.59
N GLU A 235 8.85 11.14 24.78
CA GLU A 235 7.89 11.65 25.79
C GLU A 235 8.55 12.71 26.67
#